data_AF-A0A4P5YSE6-F1
#
_entry.id   AF-A0A4P5YSE6-F1
#
_cell.length_a   1.000
_cell.length_b   1.000
_cell.length_c   1.000
_cell.angle_alpha   90.00
_cell.angle_beta   90.00
_cell.angle_gamma   90.00
#
_symmetry.space_group_name_H-M   'P 1'
#
loop_
_entity.id
_entity.type
_entity.pdbx_description
1 polymer ?
#
loop_
_entity_poly.entity_id
_entity_poly.type
_entity_poly.pdbx_seq_one_letter_code
_entity_poly.pdbx_strand_id
1 'polypeptide(L)' 'MGFKTITIDDTAYGLLADLKQPGDSFSKVIRRHVRKPCANAGELIDEIWASPAPELDDAAVKALAAGRGRRSRRK' A
#
# COMPACT_ATOMS: atom_id res chain seq x y z
N MET A 1 -1.74 17.70 -19.69
CA MET A 1 -1.37 17.22 -18.33
C MET A 1 -0.45 18.27 -17.72
N GLY A 2 -0.81 18.86 -16.58
CA GLY A 2 0.05 19.84 -15.91
C GLY A 2 1.01 19.16 -14.93
N PHE A 3 2.26 19.61 -14.88
CA PHE A 3 3.24 19.14 -13.90
C PHE A 3 3.48 20.23 -12.85
N LYS A 4 3.72 19.82 -11.61
CA LYS A 4 4.13 20.70 -10.51
C LYS A 4 5.41 20.12 -9.90
N THR A 5 6.30 21.00 -9.49
CA THR A 5 7.53 20.63 -8.80
C THR A 5 7.32 20.71 -7.30
N ILE A 6 7.81 19.72 -6.56
CA ILE A 6 7.87 19.72 -5.10
C ILE A 6 9.32 19.54 -4.68
N THR A 7 9.69 20.14 -3.55
CA THR A 7 10.98 19.90 -2.91
C THR A 7 10.77 18.90 -1.77
N ILE A 8 11.58 17.86 -1.72
CA ILE A 8 11.59 16.83 -0.68
C ILE A 8 13.01 16.67 -0.16
N ASP A 9 13.17 16.19 1.06
CA ASP A 9 14.49 15.86 1.59
C ASP A 9 15.07 14.59 0.95
N ASP A 10 16.38 14.37 1.14
CA ASP A 10 17.10 13.25 0.54
C ASP A 10 16.60 11.89 1.04
N THR A 11 16.08 11.82 2.26
CA THR A 11 15.56 10.58 2.84
C THR A 11 14.24 10.17 2.19
N ALA A 12 13.36 11.13 1.95
CA ALA A 12 12.11 10.94 1.23
C ALA A 12 12.38 10.60 -0.25
N TYR A 13 13.40 11.22 -0.86
CA TYR A 13 13.83 10.86 -2.21
C TYR A 13 14.33 9.41 -2.29
N GLY A 14 15.20 9.00 -1.36
CA GLY A 14 15.70 7.63 -1.28
C GLY A 14 14.59 6.60 -1.16
N LEU A 15 13.62 6.85 -0.26
CA LEU A 15 12.44 5.99 -0.10
C LEU A 15 11.65 5.85 -1.42
N LEU A 16 11.40 6.95 -2.12
CA LEU A 16 10.66 6.91 -3.39
C LEU A 16 11.45 6.19 -4.50
N ALA A 17 12.78 6.28 -4.47
CA ALA A 17 13.64 5.57 -5.42
C ALA A 17 13.61 4.06 -5.17
N ASP A 18 13.68 3.63 -3.91
CA ASP A 18 13.64 2.21 -3.53
C ASP A 18 12.29 1.56 -3.87
N LEU A 19 11.19 2.30 -3.75
CA LEU A 19 9.84 1.83 -4.06
C LEU A 19 9.52 1.81 -5.57
N LYS A 20 10.40 2.35 -6.42
CA LYS A 20 10.15 2.51 -7.85
C LYS A 20 10.32 1.17 -8.59
N GLN A 21 9.26 0.74 -9.27
CA GLN A 21 9.31 -0.42 -10.18
C GLN A 21 9.74 -0.01 -11.61
N PRO A 22 10.23 -0.93 -12.46
CA PRO A 22 10.58 -0.62 -13.85
C PRO A 22 9.42 0.05 -14.60
N GLY A 23 9.67 1.23 -15.17
CA GLY A 23 8.67 2.01 -15.90
C GLY A 23 7.77 2.92 -15.03
N ASP A 24 7.91 2.91 -13.71
CA ASP A 24 7.13 3.79 -12.84
C ASP A 24 7.66 5.23 -12.82
N SER A 25 6.76 6.21 -12.86
CA SER A 25 7.06 7.60 -12.51
C SER A 25 6.92 7.81 -11.00
N PHE A 26 7.60 8.81 -10.43
CA PHE A 26 7.43 9.15 -9.02
C PHE A 26 5.97 9.51 -8.68
N SER A 27 5.24 10.12 -9.61
CA SER A 27 3.80 10.36 -9.45
C SER A 27 3.00 9.07 -9.27
N LYS A 28 3.39 7.97 -9.93
CA LYS A 28 2.75 6.67 -9.79
C LYS A 28 3.11 6.00 -8.46
N VAL A 29 4.36 6.09 -8.04
CA VAL A 29 4.82 5.62 -6.72
C VAL A 29 4.05 6.34 -5.60
N ILE A 30 3.98 7.67 -5.66
CA ILE A 30 3.24 8.48 -4.67
C ILE A 30 1.78 8.07 -4.62
N ARG A 31 1.08 7.92 -5.75
CA ARG A 31 -0.33 7.49 -5.76
C ARG A 31 -0.54 6.09 -5.21
N ARG A 32 0.45 5.21 -5.35
CA ARG A 32 0.37 3.83 -4.84
C ARG A 32 0.52 3.78 -3.32
N HIS A 33 1.39 4.62 -2.75
CA HIS A 33 1.77 4.54 -1.35
C HIS A 33 1.14 5.63 -0.46
N VAL A 34 0.84 6.80 -1.00
CA VAL A 34 0.22 7.91 -0.26
C VAL A 34 -1.29 7.83 -0.44
N ARG A 35 -1.97 7.30 0.59
CA ARG A 35 -3.43 7.28 0.64
C ARG A 35 -3.98 8.65 1.03
N LYS A 36 -5.09 9.03 0.42
CA LYS A 36 -5.85 10.20 0.86
C LYS A 36 -6.50 9.88 2.22
N PRO A 37 -6.38 10.77 3.23
CA PRO A 37 -7.18 10.63 4.44
C PRO A 37 -8.67 10.61 4.10
N CYS A 38 -9.38 9.56 4.53
CA CYS A 38 -10.82 9.43 4.35
C CYS A 38 -11.55 10.09 5.52
N ALA A 39 -12.55 10.93 5.25
CA ALA A 39 -13.30 11.64 6.28
C ALA A 39 -14.39 10.77 6.93
N ASN A 40 -14.85 9.73 6.24
CA ASN A 40 -15.90 8.83 6.71
C ASN A 40 -15.67 7.39 6.22
N ALA A 41 -16.44 6.45 6.78
CA ALA A 41 -16.34 5.04 6.46
C ALA A 41 -16.74 4.72 5.00
N GLY A 42 -17.63 5.50 4.39
CA GLY A 42 -18.02 5.35 2.99
C GLY A 42 -16.84 5.63 2.05
N GLU A 43 -16.16 6.76 2.24
CA GLU A 43 -14.95 7.11 1.49
C GLU A 43 -13.85 6.08 1.64
N LEU A 44 -13.70 5.49 2.83
CA LEU A 44 -12.74 4.42 3.05
C LEU A 44 -13.08 3.16 2.23
N ILE A 45 -14.36 2.78 2.18
CA ILE A 45 -14.80 1.63 1.40
C ILE A 45 -14.54 1.88 -0.09
N ASP A 46 -14.90 3.07 -0.58
CA ASP A 46 -14.69 3.45 -1.99
C ASP A 46 -13.20 3.39 -2.36
N GLU A 47 -12.32 3.92 -1.51
CA GLU A 47 -10.86 3.89 -1.72
C GLU A 47 -10.31 2.45 -1.70
N ILE A 48 -10.81 1.60 -0.80
CA ILE A 48 -10.40 0.18 -0.74
C ILE A 48 -10.84 -0.56 -2.02
N TRP A 49 -12.05 -0.29 -2.51
CA TRP A 49 -12.58 -0.95 -3.72
C TRP A 49 -11.88 -0.49 -4.99
N ALA A 50 -11.45 0.77 -5.05
CA ALA A 50 -10.69 1.32 -6.17
C ALA A 50 -9.21 0.91 -6.14
N SER A 51 -8.68 0.51 -4.98
CA SER A 51 -7.29 0.13 -4.83
C SER A 51 -6.99 -1.20 -5.53
N PRO A 52 -5.82 -1.36 -6.17
CA PRO A 52 -5.40 -2.65 -6.69
C PRO A 52 -5.26 -3.66 -5.54
N ALA A 53 -5.53 -4.93 -5.84
CA ALA A 53 -5.32 -6.00 -4.88
C ALA A 53 -3.85 -5.98 -4.39
N PRO A 54 -3.62 -6.11 -3.08
CA PRO A 54 -2.26 -6.19 -2.56
C PRO A 54 -1.57 -7.45 -3.10
N GLU A 55 -0.25 -7.39 -3.25
CA GLU A 55 0.54 -8.59 -3.49
C GLU A 55 0.37 -9.54 -2.30
N LEU A 56 0.10 -10.82 -2.60
CA LEU A 56 -0.09 -11.83 -1.57
C LEU A 56 1.27 -12.29 -1.07
N ASP A 57 1.48 -12.22 0.25
CA ASP A 57 2.59 -12.89 0.90
C ASP A 57 2.26 -14.38 1.05
N ASP A 58 2.88 -15.20 0.18
CA ASP A 58 2.71 -16.66 0.17
C ASP A 58 3.00 -17.32 1.52
N ALA A 59 3.95 -16.77 2.29
CA ALA A 59 4.27 -17.31 3.61
C ALA A 59 3.12 -17.03 4.60
N ALA A 60 2.57 -15.82 4.57
CA ALA A 60 1.40 -15.45 5.37
C ALA A 60 0.17 -16.29 4.99
N VAL A 61 -0.06 -16.51 3.69
CA VAL A 61 -1.18 -17.35 3.20
C VAL A 61 -1.02 -18.80 3.67
N LYS A 62 0.18 -19.37 3.57
CA LYS A 62 0.48 -20.73 4.07
C LYS A 62 0.30 -20.84 5.59
N ALA A 63 0.76 -19.85 6.34
CA ALA A 63 0.60 -19.81 7.79
C ALA A 63 -0.87 -19.75 8.21
N LEU A 64 -1.66 -18.92 7.52
CA LEU A 64 -3.12 -18.84 7.72
C LEU A 64 -3.81 -20.17 7.43
N ALA A 65 -3.47 -20.81 6.31
CA ALA A 65 -4.01 -22.10 5.93
C ALA A 65 -3.68 -23.20 6.97
N ALA A 66 -2.42 -23.25 7.45
CA ALA A 66 -1.98 -24.20 8.47
C ALA A 66 -2.58 -23.93 9.86
N GLY A 67 -2.91 -22.68 10.16
CA GLY A 67 -3.58 -22.27 11.40
C GLY A 67 -5.09 -22.47 11.39
N ARG A 68 -5.69 -22.72 10.21
CA ARG A 68 -7.15 -22.89 10.06
C ARG A 68 -7.66 -24.02 10.98
N GLY A 69 -8.63 -23.71 11.82
CA GLY A 69 -9.21 -24.66 12.78
C GLY A 69 -8.48 -24.75 14.12
N ARG A 70 -7.33 -24.09 14.30
CA ARG A 70 -6.72 -23.94 15.63
C ARG A 70 -7.54 -22.95 16.44
N ARG A 71 -8.04 -23.38 17.60
CA ARG A 71 -8.63 -22.45 18.58
C ARG A 71 -7.51 -21.72 19.29
N SER A 72 -7.67 -20.42 19.50
CA SER A 72 -6.82 -19.65 20.38
C SER A 72 -6.78 -20.32 21.76
N ARG A 73 -5.59 -20.68 22.24
CA ARG A 73 -5.39 -21.04 23.65
C ARG A 73 -5.42 -19.73 24.44
N ARG A 74 -6.63 -19.21 24.72
CA ARG A 74 -6.80 -18.18 25.75
C ARG A 74 -6.42 -18.80 27.09
N LYS A 75 -5.38 -18.26 27.72
CA LYS A 75 -5.12 -18.41 29.16
C LYS A 75 -5.96 -17.39 29.92
#